data_AF-A0A0G2I739-F1
#
_entry.id   AF-A0A0G2I739-F1
#
_cell.length_a   1.000
_cell.length_b   1.000
_cell.length_c   1.000
_cell.angle_alpha   90.00
_cell.angle_beta   90.00
_cell.angle_gamma   90.00
#
_symmetry.space_group_name_H-M   'P 1'
#
loop_
_entity.id
_entity.type
_entity.pdbx_description
1 polymer ?
#
loop_
_entity_poly.entity_id
_entity_poly.type
_entity_poly.pdbx_seq_one_letter_code
_entity_poly.pdbx_strand_id
1 'polypeptide(L)' 'QQNRVRTLSGKEMELDIEPDYKVSRIKERVEEKEGIPPTQQRLIFGGKQM' A
#
# COMPACT_ATOMS: atom_id res chain seq x y z
N GLN A 1 4.28 -9.63 -8.97
CA GLN A 1 2.85 -9.96 -9.21
C GLN A 1 2.07 -8.68 -8.98
N GLN A 2 1.17 -8.29 -9.89
CA GLN A 2 0.42 -7.05 -9.73
C GLN A 2 -0.59 -7.22 -8.59
N ASN A 3 -0.45 -6.41 -7.55
CA ASN A 3 -1.33 -6.42 -6.38
C ASN A 3 -2.23 -5.19 -6.42
N ARG A 4 -3.53 -5.39 -6.19
CA ARG A 4 -4.53 -4.31 -6.13
C ARG A 4 -4.58 -3.74 -4.72
N VAL A 5 -4.44 -2.42 -4.62
CA VAL A 5 -4.62 -1.66 -3.37
C VAL A 5 -5.83 -0.76 -3.53
N ARG A 6 -6.69 -0.76 -2.51
CA ARG A 6 -7.85 0.13 -2.45
C ARG A 6 -7.65 1.15 -1.34
N THR A 7 -7.78 2.43 -1.68
CA THR A 7 -7.70 3.53 -0.72
C THR A 7 -8.97 3.61 0.11
N LEU A 8 -8.92 4.36 1.23
CA LEU A 8 -10.10 4.64 2.05
C LEU A 8 -11.16 5.49 1.31
N SER A 9 -10.76 6.24 0.29
CA SER A 9 -11.69 6.97 -0.60
C SER A 9 -12.38 6.05 -1.62
N GLY A 10 -12.03 4.77 -1.65
CA GLY A 10 -12.61 3.77 -2.55
C GLY A 10 -11.93 3.67 -3.91
N LYS A 11 -10.88 4.45 -4.18
CA LYS A 11 -10.06 4.37 -5.40
C LYS A 11 -9.25 3.08 -5.39
N GLU A 12 -9.27 2.36 -6.51
CA GLU A 12 -8.39 1.21 -6.71
C GLU A 12 -7.14 1.65 -7.48
N MET A 13 -5.98 1.09 -7.11
CA MET A 13 -4.73 1.28 -7.83
C MET A 13 -3.96 -0.04 -7.90
N GLU A 14 -3.17 -0.18 -8.95
CA GLU A 14 -2.25 -1.30 -9.09
C GLU A 14 -0.88 -0.91 -8.55
N LEU A 15 -0.35 -1.73 -7.64
CA LEU A 15 1.02 -1.65 -7.18
C LEU A 15 1.76 -2.91 -7.60
N ASP A 16 2.94 -2.73 -8.17
CA ASP A 16 3.86 -3.84 -8.37
C ASP A 16 4.54 -4.13 -7.05
N ILE A 17 4.14 -5.25 -6.44
CA ILE A 17 4.65 -5.70 -5.15
C ILE A 17 5.25 -7.08 -5.37
N GLU A 18 6.50 -7.22 -4.95
CA GLU A 18 7.22 -8.48 -4.95
C GLU A 18 7.06 -9.19 -3.59
N PRO A 19 7.07 -10.53 -3.54
CA PRO A 19 6.84 -11.28 -2.29
C PRO A 19 7.86 -11.00 -1.18
N ASP A 20 9.07 -10.56 -1.53
CA ASP A 20 10.16 -10.23 -0.60
C ASP A 20 10.07 -8.79 -0.04
N TYR A 21 9.15 -7.97 -0.58
CA TYR A 21 9.01 -6.60 -0.11
C TYR A 21 8.52 -6.54 1.33
N LYS A 22 9.26 -5.80 2.15
CA LYS A 22 8.83 -5.44 3.50
C LYS A 22 7.67 -4.44 3.44
N VAL A 23 6.87 -4.42 4.50
CA VAL A 23 5.76 -3.46 4.66
C VAL A 23 6.24 -2.01 4.51
N SER A 24 7.43 -1.66 5.00
CA SER A 24 8.03 -0.32 4.82
C SER A 24 8.19 0.04 3.34
N ARG A 25 8.66 -0.90 2.52
CA ARG A 25 8.84 -0.71 1.07
C ARG A 25 7.50 -0.54 0.36
N ILE A 26 6.48 -1.28 0.79
CA ILE A 26 5.12 -1.11 0.26
C ILE A 26 4.60 0.30 0.60
N LYS A 27 4.84 0.79 1.82
CA LYS A 27 4.42 2.13 2.24
C LYS A 27 5.12 3.24 1.43
N GLU A 28 6.41 3.10 1.16
CA GLU A 28 7.14 4.02 0.26
C GLU A 28 6.50 4.06 -1.14
N ARG A 29 6.17 2.90 -1.72
CA ARG A 29 5.55 2.86 -3.06
C ARG A 29 4.14 3.45 -3.09
N VAL A 30 3.39 3.35 -2.00
CA VAL A 30 2.10 4.03 -1.85
C VAL A 30 2.30 5.55 -1.75
N GLU A 31 3.33 6.01 -1.03
CA GLU A 31 3.68 7.44 -0.95
C GLU A 31 4.05 7.98 -2.33
N GLU A 32 4.87 7.28 -3.11
CA GLU A 32 5.23 7.69 -4.47
C GLU A 32 4.02 7.88 -5.40
N LYS A 33 2.95 7.10 -5.20
CA LYS A 33 1.75 7.16 -6.05
C LYS A 33 0.68 8.14 -5.56
N GLU A 34 0.48 8.27 -4.26
CA GLU A 34 -0.61 9.07 -3.68
C GLU A 34 -0.13 10.32 -2.94
N GLY A 35 1.16 10.45 -2.68
CA GLY A 35 1.76 11.57 -1.93
C GLY A 35 1.48 11.55 -0.42
N ILE A 36 1.04 10.41 0.13
CA ILE A 36 0.72 10.26 1.55
C ILE A 36 1.93 9.70 2.30
N PRO A 37 2.48 10.41 3.31
CA PRO A 37 3.61 9.93 4.10
C PRO A 37 3.39 8.54 4.72
N PRO A 38 4.40 7.65 4.76
CA PRO A 38 4.29 6.28 5.29
C PRO A 38 3.71 6.18 6.71
N THR A 39 3.98 7.18 7.54
CA THR A 39 3.50 7.26 8.92
C THR A 39 2.00 7.57 9.02
N GLN A 40 1.42 8.18 8.00
CA GLN A 40 -0.01 8.49 7.89
C GLN A 40 -0.79 7.40 7.15
N GLN A 41 -0.10 6.41 6.58
CA GLN A 41 -0.74 5.31 5.87
C GLN A 41 -1.23 4.23 6.85
N ARG A 42 -2.48 3.81 6.68
CA ARG A 42 -3.05 2.65 7.36
C ARG A 42 -3.26 1.52 6.36
N LEU A 43 -2.34 0.55 6.34
CA LEU A 43 -2.45 -0.66 5.55
C LEU A 43 -3.26 -1.71 6.32
N ILE A 44 -4.25 -2.31 5.65
CA ILE A 44 -5.10 -3.36 6.21
C ILE A 44 -5.02 -4.56 5.27
N PHE A 45 -4.61 -5.71 5.80
CA PHE A 45 -4.54 -6.95 5.05
C PHE A 45 -5.21 -8.07 5.84
N GLY A 46 -6.18 -8.76 5.22
CA GLY A 46 -6.94 -9.82 5.89
C GLY A 46 -7.63 -9.38 7.19
N GLY A 47 -8.05 -8.10 7.27
CA GLY A 47 -8.65 -7.51 8.46
C GLY A 47 -7.66 -7.12 9.58
N LYS A 48 -6.35 -7.26 9.37
CA LYS A 48 -5.31 -6.85 10.33
C LYS A 48 -4.53 -5.65 9.81
N GLN A 49 -4.22 -4.71 10.72
CA GLN A 49 -3.37 -3.56 10.42
C GLN A 49 -1.90 -4.01 10.32
N MET A 50 -1.17 -3.47 9.33
CA MET A 50 0.25 -3.80 9.04
C MET A 50 1.20 -2.63 9.30
#